data_AF-A0A956M7E7-F1
#
_entry.id   AF-A0A956M7E7-F1
#
_cell.length_a   1.000
_cell.length_b   1.000
_cell.length_c   1.000
_cell.angle_alpha   90.00
_cell.angle_beta   90.00
_cell.angle_gamma   90.00
#
_symmetry.space_group_name_H-M   'P 1'
#
loop_
_entity.id
_entity.type
_entity.pdbx_description
1 polymer ?
#
loop_
_entity_poly.entity_id
_entity_poly.type
_entity_poly.pdbx_seq_one_letter_code
_entity_poly.pdbx_strand_id
1 'polypeptide(L)'
;MKYAQRYITLLLLAGFSFACGASTPLQQLERSLKNYPEYSIILEDMREDGNFFKEYYHRYKTVLAEKQDNSDSLSFTSDIGNWVEVSQNDYEKYYNYLGMVIASKTVDGKVENDKYPPGYQYVGNSHYGHWRTDSYGNSFWEWYGKYAMMSTVFGMFNRPVYRNDWNSYNDFRRRGEPYFGNGSYYGGNSGSMYGTSGRVTKETKPNFYQRRSTIEKTRNTNFANKVKSRVSRSNMSSVRSRSSSRGGK
;
A
#
# COMPACT_ATOMS: atom_id res chain seq x y z
N MET A 1 -16.96 69.14 21.37
CA MET A 1 -16.61 69.12 19.92
C MET A 1 -16.35 67.67 19.56
N LYS A 2 -17.34 66.91 19.09
CA LYS A 2 -17.71 66.68 17.67
C LYS A 2 -16.48 66.18 16.88
N TYR A 3 -16.40 65.00 16.25
CA TYR A 3 -17.39 64.22 15.50
C TYR A 3 -17.01 62.71 15.45
N ALA A 4 -18.04 61.88 15.30
CA ALA A 4 -18.00 60.46 14.97
C ALA A 4 -17.93 60.22 13.44
N GLN A 5 -17.30 59.13 12.98
CA GLN A 5 -17.57 58.41 11.71
C GLN A 5 -16.45 57.37 11.47
N ARG A 6 -16.62 56.18 10.88
CA ARG A 6 -17.70 55.25 10.52
C ARG A 6 -16.95 53.98 10.06
N TYR A 7 -17.54 52.82 10.27
CA TYR A 7 -17.03 51.51 9.84
C TYR A 7 -16.79 51.44 8.32
N ILE A 8 -15.67 50.84 7.90
CA ILE A 8 -15.53 50.22 6.58
C ILE A 8 -15.05 48.79 6.82
N THR A 9 -16.00 47.87 6.71
CA THR A 9 -15.79 46.42 6.66
C THR A 9 -15.23 46.09 5.28
N LEU A 10 -13.98 45.61 5.21
CA LEU A 10 -13.41 45.06 3.98
C LEU A 10 -13.36 43.54 4.12
N LEU A 11 -14.41 42.92 3.59
CA LEU A 11 -14.63 41.49 3.47
C LEU A 11 -13.69 40.96 2.38
N LEU A 12 -12.46 40.60 2.75
CA LEU A 12 -11.50 39.99 1.84
C LEU A 12 -11.78 38.48 1.82
N LEU A 13 -12.69 38.09 0.93
CA LEU A 13 -12.95 36.70 0.56
C LEU A 13 -11.75 36.19 -0.25
N ALA A 14 -10.66 35.88 0.43
CA ALA A 14 -9.55 35.14 -0.15
C ALA A 14 -9.99 33.68 -0.29
N GLY A 15 -10.58 33.35 -1.44
CA GLY A 15 -10.65 31.98 -1.92
C GLY A 15 -9.24 31.45 -2.07
N PHE A 16 -8.71 30.83 -1.03
CA PHE A 16 -7.47 30.08 -1.09
C PHE A 16 -7.77 28.80 -1.86
N SER A 17 -7.61 28.86 -3.19
CA SER A 17 -7.37 27.67 -3.98
C SER A 17 -6.06 27.04 -3.49
N PHE A 18 -6.15 26.12 -2.52
CA PHE A 18 -5.03 25.22 -2.17
C PHE A 18 -4.85 24.21 -3.31
N ALA A 19 -4.31 24.69 -4.42
CA ALA A 19 -3.72 23.89 -5.48
C ALA A 19 -2.29 24.38 -5.69
N CYS A 20 -1.47 24.29 -4.64
CA CYS A 20 -0.07 24.70 -4.68
C CYS A 20 0.79 23.70 -3.91
N GLY A 21 1.42 22.78 -4.65
CA GLY A 21 2.78 22.27 -4.37
C GLY A 21 3.11 21.61 -3.04
N ALA A 22 2.13 21.17 -2.22
CA ALA A 22 2.45 20.46 -0.99
C ALA A 22 3.13 19.12 -1.30
N SER A 23 4.35 18.92 -0.80
CA SER A 23 5.08 17.65 -0.96
C SER A 23 4.33 16.52 -0.27
N THR A 24 4.10 15.42 -0.98
CA THR A 24 3.41 14.25 -0.42
C THR A 24 4.21 13.65 0.75
N PRO A 25 3.58 12.93 1.69
CA PRO A 25 4.30 12.28 2.79
C PRO A 25 5.44 11.37 2.32
N LEU A 26 5.27 10.70 1.17
CA LEU A 26 6.33 9.91 0.53
C LEU A 26 7.53 10.78 0.14
N GLN A 27 7.30 11.92 -0.52
CA GLN A 27 8.38 12.84 -0.90
C GLN A 27 9.10 13.43 0.32
N GLN A 28 8.37 13.70 1.40
CA GLN A 28 8.97 14.16 2.66
C GLN A 28 9.87 13.09 3.26
N LEU A 29 9.42 11.83 3.25
CA LEU A 29 10.20 10.69 3.70
C LEU A 29 11.46 10.49 2.83
N GLU A 30 11.36 10.52 1.50
CA GLU A 30 12.52 10.45 0.60
C GLU A 30 13.56 11.54 0.92
N ARG A 31 13.12 12.78 1.16
CA ARG A 31 14.01 13.89 1.54
C ARG A 31 14.71 13.66 2.87
N SER A 32 14.03 13.07 3.86
CA SER A 32 14.67 12.74 5.15
C SER A 32 15.72 11.64 5.01
N LEU A 33 15.57 10.74 4.04
CA LEU A 33 16.47 9.62 3.81
C LEU A 33 17.64 9.95 2.86
N LYS A 34 17.75 11.20 2.40
CA LYS A 34 18.74 11.62 1.39
C LYS A 34 20.19 11.29 1.75
N ASN A 35 20.53 11.24 3.04
CA ASN A 35 21.90 11.05 3.53
C ASN A 35 22.33 9.57 3.57
N TYR A 36 21.40 8.62 3.48
CA TYR A 36 21.71 7.20 3.44
C TYR A 36 22.23 6.81 2.06
N PRO A 37 23.31 6.03 1.89
CA PRO A 37 23.80 5.62 0.57
C PRO A 37 22.73 4.89 -0.25
N GLU A 38 21.97 3.99 0.37
CA GLU A 38 20.87 3.27 -0.27
C GLU A 38 19.65 3.23 0.66
N TYR A 39 18.46 3.22 0.06
CA TYR A 39 17.24 2.96 0.79
C TYR A 39 16.17 2.27 -0.07
N SER A 40 15.21 1.63 0.57
CA SER A 40 13.95 1.21 -0.02
C SER A 40 12.79 1.64 0.87
N ILE A 41 11.78 2.27 0.29
CA ILE A 41 10.53 2.62 0.95
C ILE A 41 9.46 1.65 0.46
N ILE A 42 8.93 0.87 1.39
CA ILE A 42 7.91 -0.16 1.17
C ILE A 42 6.58 0.36 1.68
N LEU A 43 5.52 0.19 0.90
CA LEU A 43 4.16 0.43 1.35
C LEU A 43 3.72 -0.70 2.29
N GLU A 44 3.98 -0.51 3.58
CA GLU A 44 3.83 -1.55 4.60
C GLU A 44 2.35 -1.85 4.88
N ASP A 45 1.55 -0.80 5.02
CA ASP A 45 0.12 -0.92 5.28
C ASP A 45 -0.65 0.30 4.77
N MET A 46 -1.97 0.16 4.61
CA MET A 46 -2.88 1.22 4.20
C MET A 46 -4.22 1.08 4.93
N ARG A 47 -4.90 2.19 5.20
CA ARG A 47 -6.27 2.16 5.72
C ARG A 47 -7.10 3.36 5.28
N GLU A 48 -8.40 3.12 5.26
CA GLU A 48 -9.44 4.12 5.08
C GLU A 48 -10.23 4.23 6.37
N ASP A 49 -10.29 5.43 6.94
CA ASP A 49 -11.08 5.74 8.13
C ASP A 49 -12.22 6.70 7.79
N GLY A 50 -13.20 6.81 8.69
CA GLY A 50 -14.33 7.73 8.56
C GLY A 50 -15.54 7.16 7.82
N ASN A 51 -16.75 7.53 8.25
CA ASN A 51 -18.02 7.03 7.68
C ASN A 51 -18.61 7.98 6.64
N PHE A 52 -18.49 9.30 6.84
CA PHE A 52 -19.09 10.34 5.99
C PHE A 52 -18.04 11.10 5.19
N PHE A 53 -16.91 11.43 5.82
CA PHE A 53 -15.72 11.95 5.18
C PHE A 53 -14.64 10.90 5.31
N LYS A 54 -14.04 10.53 4.17
CA LYS A 54 -13.01 9.49 4.13
C LYS A 54 -11.65 10.12 4.38
N GLU A 55 -10.93 9.56 5.33
CA GLU A 55 -9.53 9.85 5.59
C GLU A 55 -8.71 8.65 5.14
N TYR A 56 -7.57 8.93 4.50
CA TYR A 56 -6.72 7.91 3.90
C TYR A 56 -5.37 7.94 4.58
N TYR A 57 -4.87 6.77 4.94
CA TYR A 57 -3.60 6.66 5.65
C TYR A 57 -2.70 5.62 5.00
N HIS A 58 -1.42 5.95 4.93
CA HIS A 58 -0.35 5.03 4.61
C HIS A 58 0.50 4.74 5.83
N ARG A 59 1.12 3.57 5.82
CA ARG A 59 2.22 3.21 6.72
C ARG A 59 3.37 2.73 5.87
N TYR A 60 4.56 3.27 6.14
CA TYR A 60 5.76 2.95 5.37
C TYR A 60 6.74 2.14 6.20
N LYS A 61 7.34 1.14 5.58
CA LYS A 61 8.53 0.48 6.09
C LYS A 61 9.73 0.99 5.31
N THR A 62 10.78 1.39 6.02
CA THR A 62 12.04 1.79 5.41
C THR A 62 13.04 0.66 5.59
N VAL A 63 13.87 0.46 4.57
CA VAL A 63 15.07 -0.37 4.64
C VAL A 63 16.23 0.51 4.25
N LEU A 64 17.20 0.67 5.13
CA LEU A 64 18.30 1.63 5.00
C LEU A 64 19.61 0.85 4.95
N ALA A 65 20.52 1.27 4.07
CA ALA A 65 21.90 0.83 4.11
C ALA A 65 22.75 1.88 4.83
N GLU A 66 23.49 1.47 5.86
CA GLU A 66 24.41 2.31 6.61
C GLU A 66 25.84 1.78 6.41
N LYS A 67 26.80 2.69 6.26
CA LYS A 67 28.22 2.29 6.26
C LYS A 67 28.58 1.85 7.66
N GLN A 68 29.16 0.67 7.79
CA GLN A 68 29.70 0.22 9.06
C GLN A 68 31.04 0.93 9.34
N ASP A 69 31.25 1.36 10.59
CA ASP A 69 32.50 2.02 10.98
C ASP A 69 33.72 1.17 10.61
N ASN A 70 34.69 1.80 9.91
CA ASN A 70 35.94 1.19 9.46
C ASN A 70 35.78 -0.02 8.50
N SER A 71 34.68 -0.12 7.75
CA SER A 71 34.46 -1.18 6.75
C SER A 71 33.81 -0.65 5.49
N ASP A 72 34.19 -1.19 4.32
CA ASP A 72 33.48 -0.97 3.05
C ASP A 72 32.14 -1.73 2.97
N SER A 73 31.73 -2.41 4.05
CA SER A 73 30.49 -3.16 4.11
C SER A 73 29.31 -2.30 4.56
N LEU A 74 28.15 -2.57 3.97
CA LEU A 74 26.88 -1.94 4.33
C LEU A 74 26.13 -2.82 5.33
N SER A 75 25.67 -2.22 6.43
CA SER A 75 24.70 -2.81 7.33
C SER A 75 23.30 -2.40 6.88
N PHE A 76 22.37 -3.36 6.84
CA PHE A 76 20.98 -3.07 6.51
C PHE A 76 20.17 -2.95 7.78
N THR A 77 19.38 -1.90 7.94
CA THR A 77 18.42 -1.77 9.03
C THR A 77 17.03 -1.57 8.45
N SER A 78 15.99 -1.92 9.22
CA SER A 78 14.63 -1.65 8.79
C SER A 78 13.76 -1.16 9.93
N ASP A 79 12.94 -0.17 9.65
CA ASP A 79 12.01 0.41 10.60
C ASP A 79 10.61 0.54 9.99
N ILE A 80 9.58 0.34 10.81
CA ILE A 80 8.19 0.55 10.42
C ILE A 80 7.71 1.85 11.04
N GLY A 81 7.51 2.86 10.19
CA GLY A 81 7.06 4.16 10.60
C GLY A 81 5.62 4.20 11.13
N ASN A 82 5.24 5.40 11.58
CA ASN A 82 3.88 5.70 12.01
C ASN A 82 2.92 5.79 10.82
N TRP A 83 1.62 5.77 11.14
CA TRP A 83 0.58 6.09 10.18
C TRP A 83 0.67 7.56 9.80
N VAL A 84 0.60 7.85 8.50
CA VAL A 84 0.58 9.20 7.96
C VAL A 84 -0.64 9.37 7.08
N GLU A 85 -1.35 10.48 7.27
CA GLU A 85 -2.48 10.85 6.44
C GLU A 85 -2.00 11.23 5.04
N VAL A 86 -2.72 10.78 4.02
CA VAL A 86 -2.43 11.02 2.61
C VAL A 86 -3.69 11.52 1.90
N SER A 87 -3.50 12.17 0.76
CA SER A 87 -4.63 12.49 -0.10
C SER A 87 -5.28 11.21 -0.66
N GLN A 88 -6.57 11.28 -0.99
CA GLN A 88 -7.25 10.20 -1.70
C GLN A 88 -6.52 9.81 -2.99
N ASN A 89 -6.02 10.79 -3.73
CA ASN A 89 -5.29 10.56 -4.97
C ASN A 89 -3.99 9.79 -4.73
N ASP A 90 -3.23 10.10 -3.67
CA ASP A 90 -2.04 9.32 -3.32
C ASP A 90 -2.40 7.91 -2.88
N TYR A 91 -3.48 7.75 -2.12
CA TYR A 91 -3.96 6.44 -1.70
C TYR A 91 -4.32 5.56 -2.90
N GLU A 92 -5.14 6.07 -3.82
CA GLU A 92 -5.53 5.35 -5.04
C GLU A 92 -4.33 5.06 -5.95
N LYS A 93 -3.41 6.02 -6.08
CA LYS A 93 -2.17 5.85 -6.85
C LYS A 93 -1.33 4.69 -6.35
N TYR A 94 -1.23 4.51 -5.02
CA TYR A 94 -0.41 3.46 -4.43
C TYR A 94 -1.20 2.20 -4.04
N TYR A 95 -2.53 2.22 -4.19
CA TYR A 95 -3.43 1.18 -3.69
C TYR A 95 -3.07 -0.22 -4.17
N ASN A 96 -2.55 -0.39 -5.39
CA ASN A 96 -2.21 -1.70 -5.94
C ASN A 96 -0.86 -2.25 -5.44
N TYR A 97 -0.04 -1.44 -4.79
CA TYR A 97 1.35 -1.75 -4.46
C TYR A 97 1.57 -2.08 -2.97
N LEU A 98 0.54 -2.53 -2.25
CA LEU A 98 0.69 -2.97 -0.86
C LEU A 98 1.77 -4.06 -0.76
N GLY A 99 2.68 -3.89 0.20
CA GLY A 99 3.82 -4.77 0.43
C GLY A 99 4.97 -4.62 -0.58
N MET A 100 4.89 -3.67 -1.51
CA MET A 100 5.93 -3.44 -2.53
C MET A 100 6.76 -2.21 -2.22
N VAL A 101 7.98 -2.17 -2.79
CA VAL A 101 8.78 -0.96 -2.88
C VAL A 101 8.04 0.03 -3.77
N ILE A 102 7.95 1.28 -3.34
CA ILE A 102 7.29 2.37 -4.09
C ILE A 102 8.24 3.54 -4.38
N ALA A 103 9.37 3.60 -3.67
CA ALA A 103 10.49 4.49 -3.92
C ALA A 103 11.77 3.86 -3.36
N SER A 104 12.90 4.12 -4.00
CA SER A 104 14.21 3.59 -3.59
C SER A 104 15.35 4.50 -4.02
N LYS A 105 16.51 4.29 -3.42
CA LYS A 105 17.77 4.83 -3.89
C LYS A 105 18.82 3.74 -3.96
N THR A 106 19.46 3.62 -5.11
CA THR A 106 20.54 2.68 -5.37
C THR A 106 21.90 3.27 -5.00
N VAL A 107 22.93 2.42 -4.87
CA VAL A 107 24.28 2.82 -4.45
C VAL A 107 24.95 3.90 -5.32
N ASP A 108 24.55 4.01 -6.60
CA ASP A 108 24.97 5.06 -7.53
C ASP A 108 24.30 6.43 -7.26
N GLY A 109 23.43 6.51 -6.24
CA GLY A 109 22.71 7.70 -5.85
C GLY A 109 21.44 7.97 -6.65
N LYS A 110 21.07 7.09 -7.59
CA LYS A 110 19.85 7.25 -8.39
C LYS A 110 18.63 6.97 -7.54
N VAL A 111 17.75 7.97 -7.43
CA VAL A 111 16.43 7.83 -6.81
C VAL A 111 15.44 7.34 -7.85
N GLU A 112 14.71 6.29 -7.52
CA GLU A 112 13.77 5.64 -8.42
C GLU A 112 12.40 5.49 -7.77
N ASN A 113 11.36 5.61 -8.59
CA ASN A 113 9.96 5.50 -8.20
C ASN A 113 9.30 4.26 -8.83
N ASP A 114 10.11 3.27 -9.18
CA ASP A 114 9.68 1.99 -9.72
C ASP A 114 8.98 1.18 -8.62
N LYS A 115 8.04 0.31 -9.02
CA LYS A 115 7.26 -0.51 -8.08
C LYS A 115 7.59 -1.97 -8.28
N TYR A 116 8.15 -2.59 -7.26
CA TYR A 116 8.63 -3.96 -7.34
C TYR A 116 8.69 -4.61 -5.96
N PRO A 117 8.84 -5.94 -5.88
CA PRO A 117 8.88 -6.62 -4.60
C PRO A 117 10.16 -6.26 -3.82
N PRO A 118 10.10 -6.19 -2.48
CA PRO A 118 11.26 -5.88 -1.67
C PRO A 118 12.47 -6.78 -1.96
N GLY A 119 13.68 -6.20 -1.95
CA GLY A 119 14.94 -6.92 -2.14
C GLY A 119 15.41 -7.07 -3.59
N TYR A 120 14.52 -6.97 -4.59
CA TYR A 120 14.87 -7.20 -6.00
C TYR A 120 15.96 -6.25 -6.53
N GLN A 121 16.07 -5.03 -6.01
CA GLN A 121 17.09 -4.06 -6.44
C GLN A 121 18.54 -4.50 -6.16
N TYR A 122 18.75 -5.41 -5.20
CA TYR A 122 20.08 -5.91 -4.84
C TYR A 122 20.39 -7.27 -5.49
N VAL A 123 19.38 -7.95 -6.04
CA VAL A 123 19.55 -9.25 -6.70
C VAL A 123 20.26 -9.05 -8.02
N GLY A 124 21.21 -9.93 -8.33
CA GLY A 124 22.00 -9.88 -9.57
C GLY A 124 23.26 -9.02 -9.45
N ASN A 125 23.44 -8.27 -8.36
CA ASN A 125 24.67 -7.54 -8.08
C ASN A 125 25.63 -8.44 -7.26
N SER A 126 26.79 -8.76 -7.85
CA SER A 126 27.80 -9.65 -7.26
C SER A 126 28.39 -9.14 -5.95
N HIS A 127 28.18 -7.88 -5.59
CA HIS A 127 28.57 -7.37 -4.28
C HIS A 127 27.77 -8.02 -3.14
N TYR A 128 26.48 -8.34 -3.36
CA TYR A 128 25.58 -8.82 -2.30
C TYR A 128 25.40 -10.34 -2.28
N GLY A 129 25.75 -11.04 -3.36
CA GLY A 129 25.50 -12.47 -3.47
C GLY A 129 25.86 -13.03 -4.84
N HIS A 130 25.39 -14.24 -5.10
CA HIS A 130 25.61 -14.92 -6.38
C HIS A 130 24.44 -15.83 -6.74
N TRP A 131 24.41 -16.25 -8.01
CA TRP A 131 23.43 -17.22 -8.47
C TRP A 131 23.91 -18.63 -8.16
N ARG A 132 23.07 -19.40 -7.47
CA ARG A 132 23.29 -20.81 -7.18
C ARG A 132 22.28 -21.64 -7.96
N THR A 133 22.71 -22.80 -8.45
CA THR A 133 21.84 -23.75 -9.14
C THR A 133 21.60 -24.95 -8.22
N ASP A 134 20.33 -25.33 -8.05
CA ASP A 134 19.97 -26.53 -7.30
C ASP A 134 20.20 -27.81 -8.14
N SER A 135 20.05 -28.97 -7.50
CA SER A 135 20.16 -30.28 -8.16
C SER A 135 19.11 -30.53 -9.24
N TYR A 136 18.05 -29.71 -9.29
CA TYR A 136 16.95 -29.79 -10.25
C TYR A 136 17.12 -28.81 -11.42
N GLY A 137 18.23 -28.06 -11.46
CA GLY A 137 18.55 -27.11 -12.52
C GLY A 137 17.94 -25.71 -12.34
N ASN A 138 17.26 -25.43 -11.23
CA ASN A 138 16.74 -24.09 -10.95
C ASN A 138 17.85 -23.20 -10.42
N SER A 139 17.95 -21.98 -10.97
CA SER A 139 18.89 -20.97 -10.48
C SER A 139 18.18 -19.98 -9.56
N PHE A 140 18.69 -19.79 -8.35
CA PHE A 140 18.18 -18.85 -7.36
C PHE A 140 19.29 -17.97 -6.79
N TRP A 141 18.92 -16.80 -6.28
CA TRP A 141 19.85 -15.86 -5.68
C TRP A 141 20.21 -16.27 -4.25
N GLU A 142 21.50 -16.39 -3.96
CA GLU A 142 22.05 -16.65 -2.64
C GLU A 142 22.83 -15.42 -2.15
N TRP A 143 22.39 -14.86 -1.02
CA TRP A 143 23.08 -13.75 -0.36
C TRP A 143 24.39 -14.24 0.25
N TYR A 144 25.46 -13.43 0.20
CA TYR A 144 26.64 -13.73 1.01
C TYR A 144 26.30 -13.71 2.49
N GLY A 145 27.02 -14.48 3.32
CA GLY A 145 26.71 -14.64 4.74
C GLY A 145 26.52 -13.32 5.49
N LYS A 146 27.35 -12.31 5.21
CA LYS A 146 27.22 -10.95 5.80
C LYS A 146 25.93 -10.21 5.44
N TYR A 147 25.26 -10.65 4.36
CA TYR A 147 24.00 -10.11 3.85
C TYR A 147 22.82 -11.09 4.04
N ALA A 148 23.02 -12.21 4.74
CA ALA A 148 21.97 -13.20 4.95
C ALA A 148 20.70 -12.60 5.60
N MET A 149 20.86 -11.58 6.47
CA MET A 149 19.73 -10.88 7.09
C MET A 149 18.84 -10.15 6.08
N MET A 150 19.32 -9.84 4.87
CA MET A 150 18.51 -9.22 3.82
C MET A 150 17.29 -10.10 3.51
N SER A 151 17.43 -11.42 3.59
CA SER A 151 16.31 -12.34 3.44
C SER A 151 15.22 -12.13 4.49
N THR A 152 15.57 -11.79 5.74
CA THR A 152 14.63 -11.45 6.80
C THR A 152 14.06 -10.05 6.60
N VAL A 153 14.91 -9.06 6.33
CA VAL A 153 14.53 -7.65 6.16
C VAL A 153 13.51 -7.49 5.03
N PHE A 154 13.72 -8.17 3.90
CA PHE A 154 12.83 -8.12 2.74
C PHE A 154 11.74 -9.19 2.75
N GLY A 155 11.69 -10.06 3.76
CA GLY A 155 10.68 -11.13 3.86
C GLY A 155 10.83 -12.22 2.79
N MET A 156 12.06 -12.47 2.34
CA MET A 156 12.43 -13.46 1.31
C MET A 156 12.85 -14.82 1.88
N PHE A 157 12.88 -15.01 3.20
CA PHE A 157 13.41 -16.23 3.84
C PHE A 157 12.76 -17.54 3.32
N ASN A 158 11.44 -17.53 3.08
CA ASN A 158 10.72 -18.70 2.58
C ASN A 158 10.61 -18.73 1.05
N ARG A 159 11.14 -17.72 0.35
CA ARG A 159 10.89 -17.46 -1.08
C ARG A 159 12.13 -16.82 -1.71
N PRO A 160 13.17 -17.61 -2.03
CA PRO A 160 14.32 -17.08 -2.73
C PRO A 160 13.91 -16.54 -4.10
N VAL A 161 14.67 -15.57 -4.62
CA VAL A 161 14.41 -15.02 -5.95
C VAL A 161 15.04 -15.94 -6.98
N TYR A 162 14.20 -16.52 -7.83
CA TYR A 162 14.66 -17.33 -8.95
C TYR A 162 15.11 -16.44 -10.10
N ARG A 163 16.05 -16.96 -10.90
CA ARG A 163 16.62 -16.26 -12.05
C ARG A 163 15.55 -15.85 -13.06
N ASN A 164 14.53 -16.69 -13.28
CA ASN A 164 13.43 -16.38 -14.19
C ASN A 164 12.59 -15.20 -13.70
N ASP A 165 12.34 -15.12 -12.39
CA ASP A 165 11.62 -14.00 -11.79
C ASP A 165 12.44 -12.71 -11.86
N TRP A 166 13.75 -12.80 -11.61
CA TRP A 166 14.65 -11.66 -11.71
C TRP A 166 14.79 -11.15 -13.16
N ASN A 167 14.92 -12.06 -14.14
CA ASN A 167 14.93 -11.68 -15.55
C ASN A 167 13.64 -10.94 -15.93
N SER A 168 12.49 -11.45 -15.49
CA SER A 168 11.20 -10.81 -15.72
C SER A 168 11.14 -9.42 -15.05
N TYR A 169 11.56 -9.32 -13.79
CA TYR A 169 11.68 -8.02 -13.10
C TYR A 169 12.53 -7.02 -13.90
N ASN A 170 13.69 -7.44 -14.38
CA ASN A 170 14.59 -6.58 -15.14
C ASN A 170 13.96 -6.10 -16.45
N ASP A 171 13.19 -6.96 -17.12
CA ASP A 171 12.43 -6.58 -18.32
C ASP A 171 11.32 -5.56 -18.04
N PHE A 172 10.54 -5.76 -16.98
CA PHE A 172 9.51 -4.80 -16.54
C PHE A 172 10.13 -3.46 -16.16
N ARG A 173 11.23 -3.50 -15.38
CA ARG A 173 11.99 -2.31 -14.98
C ARG A 173 12.51 -1.54 -16.19
N ARG A 174 13.07 -2.22 -17.20
CA ARG A 174 13.53 -1.58 -18.44
C ARG A 174 12.39 -0.90 -19.22
N ARG A 175 11.15 -1.38 -19.09
CA ARG A 175 9.94 -0.76 -19.66
C ARG A 175 9.32 0.32 -18.76
N GLY A 176 9.85 0.53 -17.55
CA GLY A 176 9.26 1.44 -16.57
C GLY A 176 7.94 0.94 -15.97
N GLU A 177 7.70 -0.38 -16.02
CA GLU A 177 6.46 -1.00 -15.56
C GLU A 177 6.61 -1.59 -14.14
N PRO A 178 5.55 -1.55 -13.31
CA PRO A 178 5.52 -2.26 -12.04
C PRO A 178 5.66 -3.78 -12.22
N TYR A 179 6.49 -4.43 -11.41
CA TYR A 179 6.63 -5.88 -11.39
C TYR A 179 5.94 -6.50 -10.17
N PHE A 180 4.92 -7.33 -10.40
CA PHE A 180 4.12 -7.96 -9.35
C PHE A 180 4.51 -9.42 -9.06
N GLY A 181 5.63 -9.91 -9.62
CA GLY A 181 6.01 -11.32 -9.56
C GLY A 181 5.27 -12.19 -10.58
N ASN A 182 5.92 -13.25 -11.05
CA ASN A 182 5.28 -14.20 -11.97
C ASN A 182 4.41 -15.19 -11.17
N GLY A 183 3.11 -15.15 -11.41
CA GLY A 183 2.12 -16.04 -10.81
C GLY A 183 2.08 -17.46 -11.35
N SER A 184 3.04 -17.88 -12.20
CA SER A 184 2.92 -19.16 -12.90
C SER A 184 3.36 -20.31 -11.99
N TYR A 185 2.38 -20.95 -11.36
CA TYR A 185 2.50 -22.29 -10.82
C TYR A 185 1.62 -23.20 -11.65
N TYR A 186 2.21 -24.18 -12.35
CA TYR A 186 1.54 -25.33 -12.97
C TYR A 186 0.12 -25.09 -13.52
N GLY A 187 0.01 -24.47 -14.69
CA GLY A 187 -1.16 -24.62 -15.57
C GLY A 187 -2.51 -24.04 -15.08
N GLY A 188 -2.53 -23.13 -14.09
CA GLY A 188 -3.77 -22.50 -13.62
C GLY A 188 -3.60 -21.04 -13.21
N ASN A 189 -4.63 -20.22 -13.53
CA ASN A 189 -4.82 -18.80 -13.25
C ASN A 189 -3.63 -18.00 -12.68
N SER A 190 -2.96 -17.25 -13.56
CA SER A 190 -1.81 -16.37 -13.33
C SER A 190 -2.13 -15.20 -12.38
N GLY A 191 -2.21 -15.45 -11.08
CA GLY A 191 -2.39 -14.39 -10.07
C GLY A 191 -1.09 -13.69 -9.73
N SER A 192 -1.11 -12.36 -9.56
CA SER A 192 0.03 -11.59 -9.03
C SER A 192 0.57 -12.23 -7.73
N MET A 193 1.88 -12.27 -7.54
CA MET A 193 2.47 -12.72 -6.27
C MET A 193 2.44 -11.62 -5.21
N TYR A 194 2.81 -10.42 -5.63
CA TYR A 194 2.96 -9.22 -4.81
C TYR A 194 1.90 -8.17 -5.17
N GLY A 195 1.86 -7.07 -4.43
CA GLY A 195 0.82 -6.05 -4.55
C GLY A 195 -0.49 -6.46 -3.89
N THR A 196 -1.49 -5.59 -3.90
CA THR A 196 -2.69 -5.72 -3.05
C THR A 196 -3.58 -6.90 -3.39
N SER A 197 -3.56 -7.37 -4.64
CA SER A 197 -4.22 -8.61 -5.05
C SER A 197 -3.35 -9.86 -4.84
N GLY A 198 -2.07 -9.67 -4.54
CA GLY A 198 -1.03 -10.69 -4.54
C GLY A 198 -1.18 -11.72 -3.43
N ARG A 199 -0.90 -12.99 -3.77
CA ARG A 199 -1.00 -14.09 -2.79
C ARG A 199 -0.06 -13.88 -1.59
N VAL A 200 1.17 -13.47 -1.85
CA VAL A 200 2.20 -13.26 -0.83
C VAL A 200 1.83 -12.07 0.05
N THR A 201 1.29 -11.01 -0.54
CA THR A 201 0.81 -9.85 0.21
C THR A 201 -0.33 -10.24 1.14
N LYS A 202 -1.27 -11.09 0.70
CA LYS A 202 -2.35 -11.62 1.55
C LYS A 202 -1.84 -12.40 2.75
N GLU A 203 -0.81 -13.20 2.56
CA GLU A 203 -0.17 -13.99 3.64
C GLU A 203 0.61 -13.08 4.61
N THR A 204 1.31 -12.07 4.10
CA THR A 204 2.22 -11.23 4.90
C THR A 204 1.58 -9.98 5.50
N LYS A 205 0.43 -9.52 4.98
CA LYS A 205 -0.30 -8.32 5.43
C LYS A 205 -1.70 -8.64 5.96
N PRO A 206 -1.88 -9.57 6.90
CA PRO A 206 -3.21 -10.02 7.35
C PRO A 206 -4.05 -8.87 7.92
N ASN A 207 -3.44 -7.91 8.62
CA ASN A 207 -4.13 -6.78 9.24
C ASN A 207 -4.91 -5.93 8.22
N PHE A 208 -4.33 -5.69 7.03
CA PHE A 208 -5.01 -4.97 5.95
C PHE A 208 -6.30 -5.67 5.53
N TYR A 209 -6.22 -6.97 5.24
CA TYR A 209 -7.36 -7.75 4.76
C TYR A 209 -8.40 -8.01 5.86
N GLN A 210 -7.99 -8.14 7.11
CA GLN A 210 -8.91 -8.23 8.26
C GLN A 210 -9.74 -6.96 8.41
N ARG A 211 -9.11 -5.77 8.33
CA ARG A 211 -9.82 -4.48 8.36
C ARG A 211 -10.78 -4.37 7.18
N ARG A 212 -10.31 -4.69 5.98
CA ARG A 212 -11.15 -4.66 4.77
C ARG A 212 -12.36 -5.60 4.88
N SER A 213 -12.17 -6.84 5.31
CA SER A 213 -13.27 -7.80 5.51
C SER A 213 -14.29 -7.30 6.55
N THR A 214 -13.82 -6.66 7.63
CA THR A 214 -14.70 -6.11 8.67
C THR A 214 -15.56 -4.96 8.12
N ILE A 215 -14.97 -4.08 7.31
CA ILE A 215 -15.68 -3.00 6.62
C ILE A 215 -16.73 -3.57 5.65
N GLU A 216 -16.37 -4.56 4.85
CA GLU A 216 -17.28 -5.22 3.90
C GLU A 216 -18.45 -5.90 4.62
N LYS A 217 -18.20 -6.64 5.71
CA LYS A 217 -19.25 -7.23 6.56
C LYS A 217 -20.19 -6.17 7.11
N THR A 218 -19.65 -5.07 7.63
CA THR A 218 -20.45 -3.95 8.16
C THR A 218 -21.30 -3.28 7.08
N ARG A 219 -20.76 -3.11 5.86
CA ARG A 219 -21.53 -2.59 4.72
C ARG A 219 -22.67 -3.54 4.34
N ASN A 220 -22.41 -4.84 4.30
CA ASN A 220 -23.41 -5.85 3.97
C ASN A 220 -24.53 -5.94 5.01
N THR A 221 -24.20 -5.88 6.31
CA THR A 221 -25.22 -5.86 7.38
C THR A 221 -26.07 -4.59 7.31
N ASN A 222 -25.46 -3.43 7.10
CA ASN A 222 -26.18 -2.16 6.93
C ASN A 222 -27.09 -2.17 5.70
N PHE A 223 -26.63 -2.74 4.58
CA PHE A 223 -27.44 -2.90 3.38
C PHE A 223 -28.62 -3.85 3.62
N ALA A 224 -28.38 -5.02 4.21
CA ALA A 224 -29.42 -5.98 4.55
C ALA A 224 -30.48 -5.37 5.48
N ASN A 225 -30.06 -4.59 6.48
CA ASN A 225 -30.97 -3.86 7.38
C ASN A 225 -31.79 -2.79 6.64
N LYS A 226 -31.19 -2.07 5.66
CA LYS A 226 -31.88 -1.10 4.82
C LYS A 226 -32.89 -1.76 3.87
N VAL A 227 -32.58 -2.93 3.32
CA VAL A 227 -33.53 -3.70 2.49
C VAL A 227 -34.66 -4.24 3.35
N LYS A 228 -34.36 -4.85 4.51
CA LYS A 228 -35.36 -5.40 5.44
C LYS A 228 -36.34 -4.32 5.93
N SER A 229 -35.86 -3.13 6.26
CA SER A 229 -36.72 -2.01 6.70
C SER A 229 -37.63 -1.46 5.59
N ARG A 230 -37.24 -1.58 4.32
CA ARG A 230 -38.09 -1.22 3.16
C ARG A 230 -39.14 -2.29 2.88
N VAL A 231 -38.75 -3.56 2.89
CA VAL A 231 -39.66 -4.70 2.68
C VAL A 231 -40.67 -4.85 3.81
N SER A 232 -40.27 -4.59 5.06
CA SER A 232 -41.17 -4.63 6.22
C SER A 232 -42.19 -3.49 6.24
N ARG A 233 -41.94 -2.37 5.53
CA ARG A 233 -42.90 -1.27 5.37
C ARG A 233 -43.93 -1.54 4.26
N SER A 234 -43.58 -2.33 3.25
CA SER A 234 -44.50 -2.72 2.16
C SER A 234 -45.53 -3.78 2.56
N ASN A 235 -45.37 -4.46 3.71
CA ASN A 235 -46.34 -5.43 4.23
C ASN A 235 -47.36 -4.82 5.22
N MET A 236 -47.44 -3.48 5.32
CA MET A 236 -48.37 -2.78 6.24
C MET A 236 -49.55 -2.08 5.54
N SER A 237 -49.94 -2.53 4.34
CA SER A 237 -51.10 -2.00 3.61
C SER A 237 -52.04 -3.07 3.04
N SER A 238 -52.42 -4.05 3.86
CA SER A 238 -53.69 -4.81 3.81
C SER A 238 -53.79 -5.51 5.16
N VAL A 239 -54.79 -5.35 6.03
CA VAL A 239 -56.23 -5.50 5.85
C VAL A 239 -56.89 -4.75 7.01
N ARG A 240 -57.63 -3.66 6.74
CA ARG A 240 -58.63 -3.11 7.67
C ARG A 240 -59.96 -3.76 7.29
N SER A 241 -60.25 -4.93 7.86
CA SER A 241 -61.53 -5.61 7.67
C SER A 241 -62.65 -4.76 8.25
N ARG A 242 -63.46 -4.16 7.37
CA ARG A 242 -64.74 -3.56 7.71
C ARG A 242 -65.69 -4.68 8.11
N SER A 243 -66.01 -4.76 9.40
CA SER A 243 -67.16 -5.51 9.91
C SER A 243 -68.44 -4.91 9.32
N SER A 244 -69.07 -5.61 8.38
CA SER A 244 -70.46 -5.34 7.99
C SER A 244 -71.36 -6.28 8.78
N SER A 245 -71.99 -5.76 9.85
CA SER A 245 -73.12 -6.40 10.50
C SER A 245 -74.28 -6.45 9.50
N ARG A 246 -74.66 -7.68 9.12
CA ARG A 246 -75.78 -7.98 8.22
C ARG A 246 -76.89 -8.54 9.11
N GLY A 247 -78.03 -7.88 9.09
CA GLY A 247 -79.16 -8.09 10.00
C GLY A 247 -79.73 -9.52 10.00
N GLY A 248 -80.29 -9.88 11.14
CA GLY A 248 -81.06 -11.10 11.34
C GLY A 248 -82.28 -10.82 12.21
N LYS A 249 -83.45 -11.04 11.58
CA LYS A 249 -84.81 -11.22 12.10
C LYS A 249 -85.50 -10.02 12.76
#